data_AF-A0A838U312-F1
#
_entry.id   AF-A0A838U312-F1
#
_cell.length_a   1.000
_cell.length_b   1.000
_cell.length_c   1.000
_cell.angle_alpha   90.00
_cell.angle_beta   90.00
_cell.angle_gamma   90.00
#
_symmetry.space_group_name_H-M   'P 1'
#
loop_
_entity.id
_entity.type
_entity.pdbx_description
1 polymer ?
#
loop_
_entity_poly.entity_id
_entity_poly.type
_entity_poly.pdbx_seq_one_letter_code
_entity_poly.pdbx_strand_id
1 'polypeptide(L)'
;MTNKKLHDEDDDQLYFQKEYLEHLQKQDIKFVLDHQCQIFLTLTSHFSNIHIDMIKSKTKHDYFPKSVPSIVHGNGGVESKMFLSKLCNYIPLKQYREYKKETNQGKVLFLIRIHELYSDNYENIFNQNYPKELSKYLFYGKNAPHSELISFMKENSINYYVVNSNSTMKNLLITLFNNKEYDYYFLGDTSQMITDVDLTMKLISTGKSVIAPMLLGNGKTNFWSDLQPNNFFTVGWDHDDILERKIKGIWYVPCFKGTVMISRNRIPDIIKAMNKYSGGDCDFDIYFSTALIVRYVFIHLINIEEYGYLLF
;
A
#
# COMPACT_ATOMS: atom_id res chain seq x y z
N MET A 1 -12.68 -41.22 -2.32
CA MET A 1 -13.55 -40.02 -2.43
C MET A 1 -14.74 -40.28 -1.55
N THR A 2 -15.01 -39.42 -0.58
CA THR A 2 -16.11 -39.59 0.36
C THR A 2 -17.42 -39.07 -0.23
N ASN A 3 -18.53 -39.73 0.16
CA ASN A 3 -19.87 -39.53 -0.42
C ASN A 3 -20.64 -38.35 0.20
N LYS A 4 -19.99 -37.44 0.92
CA LYS A 4 -20.67 -36.27 1.50
C LYS A 4 -20.79 -35.16 0.46
N LYS A 5 -22.03 -34.71 0.23
CA LYS A 5 -22.32 -33.57 -0.62
C LYS A 5 -21.84 -32.31 0.09
N LEU A 6 -20.89 -31.60 -0.52
CA LEU A 6 -20.39 -30.29 -0.07
C LEU A 6 -21.13 -29.19 -0.83
N HIS A 7 -21.54 -28.15 -0.12
CA HIS A 7 -22.05 -26.91 -0.69
C HIS A 7 -20.92 -25.87 -0.84
N ASP A 8 -21.10 -24.89 -1.72
CA ASP A 8 -20.07 -23.89 -2.03
C ASP A 8 -19.67 -23.00 -0.83
N GLU A 9 -20.53 -22.89 0.18
CA GLU A 9 -20.31 -22.10 1.39
C GLU A 9 -19.91 -22.96 2.61
N ASP A 10 -19.77 -24.29 2.43
CA ASP A 10 -19.33 -25.16 3.52
C ASP A 10 -17.85 -24.92 3.85
N ASP A 11 -17.50 -25.08 5.14
CA ASP A 11 -16.14 -24.93 5.63
C ASP A 11 -15.25 -26.09 5.12
N ASP A 12 -14.34 -25.76 4.21
CA ASP A 12 -13.39 -26.68 3.60
C ASP A 12 -12.40 -27.25 4.63
N GLN A 13 -11.93 -26.43 5.57
CA GLN A 13 -11.05 -26.84 6.65
C GLN A 13 -11.74 -27.88 7.56
N LEU A 14 -13.01 -27.67 7.91
CA LEU A 14 -13.79 -28.61 8.71
C LEU A 14 -14.01 -29.94 7.97
N TYR A 15 -14.23 -29.88 6.65
CA TYR A 15 -14.32 -31.06 5.81
C TYR A 15 -13.02 -31.89 5.88
N PHE A 16 -11.86 -31.28 5.58
CA PHE A 16 -10.58 -32.00 5.62
C PHE A 16 -10.20 -32.48 7.03
N GLN A 17 -10.57 -31.74 8.08
CA GLN A 17 -10.37 -32.17 9.45
C GLN A 17 -11.15 -33.46 9.77
N LYS A 18 -12.42 -33.55 9.34
CA LYS A 18 -13.23 -34.76 9.54
C LYS A 18 -12.66 -35.95 8.78
N GLU A 19 -12.27 -35.74 7.52
CA GLU A 19 -11.60 -36.78 6.72
C GLU A 19 -10.32 -37.29 7.38
N TYR A 20 -9.47 -36.38 7.87
CA TYR A 20 -8.24 -36.73 8.59
C TYR A 20 -8.52 -37.61 9.81
N LEU A 21 -9.48 -37.21 10.66
CA LEU A 21 -9.84 -37.95 11.88
C LEU A 21 -10.44 -39.32 11.58
N GLU A 22 -11.27 -39.44 10.54
CA GLU A 22 -11.83 -40.72 10.13
C GLU A 22 -10.75 -41.70 9.62
N HIS A 23 -9.78 -41.21 8.84
CA HIS A 23 -8.66 -42.04 8.36
C HIS A 23 -7.72 -42.44 9.50
N LEU A 24 -7.50 -41.54 10.46
CA LEU A 24 -6.71 -41.82 11.67
C LEU A 24 -7.37 -42.94 12.50
N GLN A 25 -8.68 -42.91 12.69
CA GLN A 25 -9.43 -43.97 13.39
C GLN A 25 -9.37 -45.31 12.66
N LYS A 26 -9.43 -45.29 11.32
CA LYS A 26 -9.37 -46.49 10.47
C LYS A 26 -7.94 -47.03 10.31
N GLN A 27 -6.93 -46.36 10.87
CA GLN A 27 -5.50 -46.67 10.68
C GLN A 27 -5.08 -46.73 9.19
N ASP A 28 -5.76 -45.95 8.33
CA ASP A 28 -5.47 -45.85 6.90
C ASP A 28 -4.67 -44.58 6.64
N ILE A 29 -3.34 -44.70 6.55
CA ILE A 29 -2.41 -43.56 6.49
C ILE A 29 -2.43 -42.95 5.07
N LYS A 30 -3.48 -42.18 4.77
CA LYS A 30 -3.59 -41.36 3.54
C LYS A 30 -3.28 -39.89 3.77
N PHE A 31 -3.33 -39.43 5.02
CA PHE A 31 -3.10 -38.04 5.40
C PHE A 31 -1.98 -37.96 6.43
N VAL A 32 -1.09 -36.98 6.27
CA VAL A 32 0.00 -36.67 7.21
C VAL A 32 0.00 -35.17 7.44
N LEU A 33 0.15 -34.76 8.70
CA LEU A 33 0.27 -33.35 9.08
C LEU A 33 1.75 -32.97 9.22
N ASP A 34 2.10 -31.78 8.72
CA ASP A 34 3.44 -31.22 8.83
C ASP A 34 3.66 -30.54 10.20
N HIS A 35 3.84 -31.36 11.23
CA HIS A 35 3.94 -30.88 12.61
C HIS A 35 5.17 -30.01 12.90
N GLN A 36 6.19 -30.04 12.05
CA GLN A 36 7.45 -29.30 12.23
C GLN A 36 7.62 -28.17 11.20
N CYS A 37 6.55 -27.85 10.46
CA CYS A 37 6.52 -26.82 9.42
C CYS A 37 7.60 -27.01 8.34
N GLN A 38 7.99 -28.24 8.01
CA GLN A 38 9.06 -28.52 7.03
C GLN A 38 8.69 -28.07 5.62
N ILE A 39 7.39 -28.05 5.30
CA ILE A 39 6.83 -27.67 4.01
C ILE A 39 5.95 -26.43 4.18
N PHE A 40 5.05 -26.43 5.17
CA PHE A 40 4.03 -25.39 5.36
C PHE A 40 4.24 -24.63 6.67
N LEU A 41 4.36 -23.31 6.60
CA LEU A 41 4.36 -22.42 7.75
C LEU A 41 3.06 -21.60 7.77
N THR A 42 2.24 -21.82 8.79
CA THR A 42 1.01 -21.05 9.02
C THR A 42 1.25 -19.93 10.04
N LEU A 43 0.71 -18.74 9.80
CA LEU A 43 0.98 -17.57 10.62
C LEU A 43 -0.03 -17.36 11.77
N THR A 44 -1.22 -17.97 11.72
CA THR A 44 -2.35 -17.61 12.63
C THR A 44 -2.07 -17.80 14.12
N SER A 45 -1.22 -18.75 14.51
CA SER A 45 -1.02 -19.11 15.92
C SER A 45 0.33 -18.68 16.49
N HIS A 46 1.32 -18.36 15.65
CA HIS A 46 2.72 -18.25 16.09
C HIS A 46 3.55 -17.21 15.34
N PHE A 47 2.95 -16.20 14.70
CA PHE A 47 3.75 -15.22 13.94
C PHE A 47 4.81 -14.49 14.79
N SER A 48 4.60 -14.34 16.10
CA SER A 48 5.61 -13.81 17.03
C SER A 48 6.87 -14.67 17.18
N ASN A 49 6.80 -15.96 16.83
CA ASN A 49 7.90 -16.93 16.90
C ASN A 49 8.61 -17.11 15.55
N ILE A 50 8.24 -16.29 14.56
CA ILE A 50 8.78 -16.33 13.20
C ILE A 50 9.63 -15.08 13.00
N HIS A 51 10.88 -15.31 12.63
CA HIS A 51 11.87 -14.26 12.39
C HIS A 51 12.35 -14.31 10.94
N ILE A 52 12.82 -13.17 10.44
CA ILE A 52 13.39 -13.06 9.10
C ILE A 52 14.90 -13.27 9.20
N ASP A 53 15.42 -14.32 8.57
CA ASP A 53 16.85 -14.46 8.30
C ASP A 53 17.17 -13.72 7.00
N MET A 54 17.55 -12.46 7.15
CA MET A 54 17.88 -11.55 6.06
C MET A 54 19.03 -12.06 5.19
N ILE A 55 20.04 -12.69 5.80
CA ILE A 55 21.24 -13.17 5.10
C ILE A 55 20.87 -14.37 4.21
N LYS A 56 20.03 -15.27 4.72
CA LYS A 56 19.63 -16.49 4.01
C LYS A 56 18.32 -16.34 3.25
N SER A 57 17.70 -15.15 3.25
CA SER A 57 16.44 -14.89 2.57
C SER A 57 15.33 -15.88 2.94
N LYS A 58 15.18 -16.21 4.22
CA LYS A 58 14.23 -17.24 4.67
C LYS A 58 13.61 -16.92 6.03
N THR A 59 12.52 -17.62 6.35
CA THR A 59 11.92 -17.58 7.69
C THR A 59 12.70 -18.48 8.64
N LYS A 60 12.79 -18.09 9.91
CA LYS A 60 13.29 -18.90 11.01
C LYS A 60 12.19 -19.03 12.06
N HIS A 61 11.90 -20.25 12.51
CA HIS A 61 10.90 -20.53 13.53
C HIS A 61 11.59 -20.90 14.86
N ASP A 62 11.22 -20.27 15.96
CA ASP A 62 11.90 -20.47 17.26
C ASP A 62 11.86 -21.92 17.74
N TYR A 63 10.70 -22.58 17.62
CA TYR A 63 10.54 -23.99 18.03
C TYR A 63 11.07 -25.00 17.01
N PHE A 64 11.23 -24.60 15.74
CA PHE A 64 11.65 -25.50 14.65
C PHE A 64 12.79 -24.85 13.85
N PRO A 65 13.96 -24.59 14.48
CA PRO A 65 15.02 -23.76 13.89
C PRO A 65 15.69 -24.39 12.66
N LYS A 66 15.53 -25.71 12.46
CA LYS A 66 16.02 -26.45 11.29
C LYS A 66 15.03 -26.44 10.13
N SER A 67 13.78 -26.07 10.36
CA SER A 67 12.77 -26.02 9.31
C SER A 67 13.07 -24.90 8.30
N VAL A 68 12.84 -25.19 7.02
CA VAL A 68 12.89 -24.24 5.91
C VAL A 68 11.63 -24.43 5.08
N PRO A 69 10.50 -23.83 5.50
CA PRO A 69 9.21 -24.05 4.84
C PRO A 69 9.25 -23.54 3.40
N SER A 70 8.63 -24.30 2.51
CA SER A 70 8.48 -23.92 1.10
C SER A 70 7.30 -22.97 0.88
N ILE A 71 6.28 -23.05 1.74
CA ILE A 71 5.06 -22.26 1.65
C ILE A 71 4.85 -21.56 2.98
N VAL A 72 4.74 -20.22 2.92
CA VAL A 72 4.28 -19.40 4.05
C VAL A 72 2.85 -18.97 3.78
N HIS A 73 1.93 -19.42 4.62
CA HIS A 73 0.52 -19.10 4.53
C HIS A 73 0.15 -18.10 5.61
N GLY A 74 -0.14 -16.86 5.22
CA GLY A 74 -0.70 -15.85 6.13
C GLY A 74 -2.18 -16.08 6.42
N ASN A 75 -2.56 -17.22 6.98
CA ASN A 75 -3.91 -17.50 7.43
C ASN A 75 -4.28 -16.66 8.67
N GLY A 76 -5.57 -16.39 8.87
CA GLY A 76 -6.07 -15.59 10.00
C GLY A 76 -6.36 -14.13 9.66
N GLY A 77 -6.32 -13.28 10.69
CA GLY A 77 -6.71 -11.87 10.64
C GLY A 77 -5.68 -10.93 10.00
N VAL A 78 -5.95 -9.63 10.12
CA VAL A 78 -5.15 -8.54 9.51
C VAL A 78 -3.67 -8.62 9.90
N GLU A 79 -3.36 -8.88 11.17
CA GLU A 79 -1.98 -8.97 11.67
C GLU A 79 -1.14 -10.00 10.92
N SER A 80 -1.67 -11.21 10.71
CA SER A 80 -1.01 -12.28 9.96
C SER A 80 -0.77 -11.89 8.49
N LYS A 81 -1.74 -11.22 7.86
CA LYS A 81 -1.62 -10.73 6.47
C LYS A 81 -0.58 -9.61 6.36
N MET A 82 -0.49 -8.75 7.37
CA MET A 82 0.51 -7.69 7.47
C MET A 82 1.90 -8.24 7.70
N PHE A 83 2.04 -9.20 8.61
CA PHE A 83 3.30 -9.90 8.81
C PHE A 83 3.74 -10.63 7.52
N LEU A 84 2.83 -11.32 6.82
CA LEU A 84 3.13 -11.91 5.52
C LEU A 84 3.60 -10.86 4.50
N SER A 85 2.96 -9.69 4.48
CA SER A 85 3.36 -8.58 3.59
C SER A 85 4.77 -8.10 3.92
N LYS A 86 5.11 -8.01 5.22
CA LYS A 86 6.46 -7.70 5.69
C LYS A 86 7.46 -8.79 5.28
N LEU A 87 7.13 -10.07 5.45
CA LEU A 87 7.96 -11.18 4.98
C LEU A 87 8.24 -11.07 3.48
N CYS A 88 7.23 -10.71 2.67
CA CYS A 88 7.35 -10.55 1.21
C CYS A 88 8.30 -9.39 0.79
N ASN A 89 8.63 -8.46 1.69
CA ASN A 89 9.68 -7.49 1.42
C ASN A 89 11.06 -8.18 1.33
N TYR A 90 11.25 -9.25 2.09
CA TYR A 90 12.56 -9.86 2.34
C TYR A 90 12.71 -11.28 1.78
N ILE A 91 11.60 -11.98 1.53
CA ILE A 91 11.57 -13.40 1.20
C ILE A 91 10.65 -13.67 0.00
N PRO A 92 11.19 -14.29 -1.08
CA PRO A 92 12.61 -14.36 -1.40
C PRO A 92 13.16 -12.94 -1.66
N LEU A 93 14.42 -12.66 -1.31
CA LEU A 93 15.09 -11.38 -1.52
C LEU A 93 14.90 -10.96 -2.98
N LYS A 94 14.01 -9.99 -3.20
CA LYS A 94 13.74 -9.35 -4.49
C LYS A 94 13.77 -7.84 -4.33
N GLN A 95 14.79 -7.33 -3.64
CA GLN A 95 14.86 -5.93 -3.24
C GLN A 95 15.50 -4.99 -4.27
N TYR A 96 15.96 -5.51 -5.41
CA TYR A 96 16.22 -4.67 -6.57
C TYR A 96 15.20 -4.99 -7.67
N ARG A 97 14.28 -4.07 -7.91
CA ARG A 97 13.47 -4.06 -9.13
C ARG A 97 13.92 -2.84 -9.91
N GLU A 98 14.68 -3.07 -10.97
CA GLU A 98 14.90 -2.04 -11.99
C GLU A 98 13.53 -1.48 -12.41
N TYR A 99 13.48 -0.17 -12.64
CA TYR A 99 12.32 0.45 -13.29
C TYR A 99 12.04 -0.34 -14.57
N LYS A 100 10.81 -0.82 -14.74
CA LYS A 100 10.47 -1.45 -16.01
C LYS A 100 10.52 -0.36 -17.07
N LYS A 101 11.12 -0.66 -18.21
CA LYS A 101 11.07 0.23 -19.37
C LYS A 101 9.63 0.25 -19.89
N GLU A 102 8.77 1.03 -19.26
CA GLU A 102 7.36 1.15 -19.63
C GLU A 102 7.28 2.13 -20.80
N THR A 103 6.83 1.64 -21.94
CA THR A 103 6.83 2.38 -23.21
C THR A 103 5.53 3.10 -23.47
N ASN A 104 4.48 2.87 -22.67
CA ASN A 104 3.16 3.44 -22.88
C ASN A 104 2.81 4.43 -21.77
N GLN A 105 2.81 5.72 -22.11
CA GLN A 105 2.40 6.79 -21.20
C GLN A 105 0.87 6.84 -21.15
N GLY A 106 0.27 6.44 -20.03
CA GLY A 106 -1.18 6.48 -19.82
C GLY A 106 -1.68 7.88 -19.48
N LYS A 107 -3.00 8.10 -19.54
CA LYS A 107 -3.60 9.35 -19.04
C LYS A 107 -3.52 9.42 -17.51
N VAL A 108 -3.08 10.56 -16.97
CA VAL A 108 -2.91 10.79 -15.52
C VAL A 108 -3.85 11.89 -15.05
N LEU A 109 -4.64 11.61 -14.01
CA LEU A 109 -5.33 12.62 -13.23
C LEU A 109 -4.46 13.04 -12.03
N PHE A 110 -3.95 14.27 -12.05
CA PHE A 110 -3.28 14.90 -10.93
C PHE A 110 -4.31 15.56 -10.03
N LEU A 111 -4.50 15.00 -8.85
CA LEU A 111 -5.33 15.56 -7.78
C LEU A 111 -4.41 16.14 -6.71
N ILE A 112 -4.28 17.46 -6.67
CA ILE A 112 -3.30 18.15 -5.82
C ILE A 112 -4.00 18.82 -4.64
N ARG A 113 -3.60 18.42 -3.43
CA ARG A 113 -4.01 19.04 -2.17
C ARG A 113 -3.25 20.33 -1.95
N ILE A 114 -3.96 21.44 -1.88
CA ILE A 114 -3.43 22.74 -1.50
C ILE A 114 -3.44 22.81 0.04
N HIS A 115 -2.26 22.66 0.62
CA HIS A 115 -2.04 22.82 2.06
C HIS A 115 -2.05 24.29 2.46
N GLU A 116 -2.69 24.64 3.58
CA GLU A 116 -2.90 26.03 4.02
C GLU A 116 -1.60 26.83 4.18
N LEU A 117 -0.57 26.20 4.77
CA LEU A 117 0.74 26.83 5.00
C LEU A 117 1.69 26.79 3.80
N TYR A 118 1.39 25.97 2.80
CA TYR A 118 2.29 25.71 1.66
C TYR A 118 1.49 25.87 0.36
N SER A 119 0.61 26.86 0.32
CA SER A 119 -0.35 27.01 -0.77
C SER A 119 0.31 27.36 -2.09
N ASP A 120 1.57 27.80 -2.08
CA ASP A 120 2.25 28.36 -3.25
C ASP A 120 3.12 27.31 -3.96
N ASN A 121 3.26 26.14 -3.35
CA ASN A 121 4.06 25.03 -3.89
C ASN A 121 3.29 24.18 -4.93
N TYR A 122 2.17 24.67 -5.48
CA TYR A 122 1.42 23.95 -6.53
C TYR A 122 2.23 23.81 -7.83
N GLU A 123 3.08 24.80 -8.15
CA GLU A 123 3.89 24.77 -9.36
C GLU A 123 4.89 23.62 -9.37
N ASN A 124 5.41 23.23 -8.19
CA ASN A 124 6.36 22.14 -8.08
C ASN A 124 5.79 20.80 -8.60
N ILE A 125 4.53 20.52 -8.27
CA ILE A 125 3.84 19.30 -8.75
C ILE A 125 3.32 19.52 -10.17
N PHE A 126 2.86 20.73 -10.51
CA PHE A 126 2.42 21.04 -11.87
C PHE A 126 3.55 20.89 -12.89
N ASN A 127 4.79 21.25 -12.54
CA ASN A 127 5.94 21.23 -13.44
C ASN A 127 6.63 19.86 -13.57
N GLN A 128 6.00 18.77 -13.10
CA GLN A 128 6.46 17.42 -13.38
C GLN A 128 6.62 17.18 -14.90
N ASN A 129 7.70 16.50 -15.27
CA ASN A 129 8.03 16.13 -16.64
C ASN A 129 7.12 14.97 -17.11
N TYR A 130 5.88 15.31 -17.41
CA TYR A 130 4.89 14.40 -17.95
C TYR A 130 4.10 15.11 -19.07
N PRO A 131 3.74 14.43 -20.19
CA PRO A 131 3.06 15.07 -21.30
C PRO A 131 1.76 15.75 -20.87
N LYS A 132 1.62 17.05 -21.19
CA LYS A 132 0.49 17.88 -20.73
C LYS A 132 -0.83 17.44 -21.36
N GLU A 133 -0.79 16.93 -22.58
CA GLU A 133 -1.92 16.33 -23.29
C GLU A 133 -2.44 15.03 -22.65
N LEU A 134 -1.60 14.36 -21.85
CA LEU A 134 -1.97 13.18 -21.06
C LEU A 134 -2.27 13.52 -19.60
N SER A 135 -2.22 14.81 -19.23
CA SER A 135 -2.34 15.27 -17.85
C SER A 135 -3.61 16.08 -17.66
N LYS A 136 -4.46 15.68 -16.71
CA LYS A 136 -5.51 16.55 -16.18
C LYS A 136 -5.17 16.92 -14.75
N TYR A 137 -5.29 18.21 -14.42
CA TYR A 137 -5.07 18.73 -13.07
C TYR A 137 -6.39 19.15 -12.44
N LEU A 138 -6.57 18.78 -11.17
CA LEU A 138 -7.64 19.23 -10.27
C LEU A 138 -7.02 19.55 -8.92
N PHE A 139 -7.41 20.67 -8.34
CA PHE A 139 -6.93 21.08 -7.03
C PHE A 139 -8.03 20.92 -5.99
N TYR A 140 -7.65 20.71 -4.74
CA TYR A 140 -8.57 20.73 -3.62
C TYR A 140 -7.89 21.22 -2.36
N GLY A 141 -8.66 21.79 -1.44
CA GLY A 141 -8.13 22.24 -0.15
C GLY A 141 -9.25 22.58 0.82
N LYS A 142 -8.86 22.88 2.06
CA LYS A 142 -9.84 23.13 3.14
C LYS A 142 -10.51 24.49 3.02
N ASN A 143 -9.79 25.48 2.50
CA ASN A 143 -10.24 26.86 2.39
C ASN A 143 -10.38 27.28 0.93
N ALA A 144 -10.92 28.48 0.70
CA ALA A 144 -10.91 29.08 -0.62
C ALA A 144 -9.46 29.37 -1.07
N PRO A 145 -9.16 29.25 -2.39
CA PRO A 145 -7.85 29.56 -2.93
C PRO A 145 -7.57 31.07 -2.85
N HIS A 146 -6.29 31.44 -2.67
CA HIS A 146 -5.85 32.84 -2.71
C HIS A 146 -5.78 33.37 -4.16
N SER A 147 -5.61 34.69 -4.34
CA SER A 147 -5.75 35.37 -5.65
C SER A 147 -4.78 34.89 -6.73
N GLU A 148 -3.52 34.62 -6.37
CA GLU A 148 -2.50 34.12 -7.30
C GLU A 148 -2.86 32.73 -7.82
N LEU A 149 -3.18 31.80 -6.92
CA LEU A 149 -3.70 30.47 -7.28
C LEU A 149 -4.97 30.52 -8.15
N ILE A 150 -5.89 31.45 -7.89
CA ILE A 150 -7.09 31.63 -8.75
C ILE A 150 -6.67 32.01 -10.18
N SER A 151 -5.69 32.89 -10.33
CA SER A 151 -5.21 33.34 -11.64
C SER A 151 -4.55 32.19 -12.38
N PHE A 152 -3.64 31.46 -11.70
CA PHE A 152 -2.99 30.27 -12.23
C PHE A 152 -3.99 29.20 -12.68
N MET A 153 -5.01 28.92 -11.86
CA MET A 153 -6.03 27.91 -12.19
C MET A 153 -6.87 28.31 -13.42
N LYS A 154 -7.17 29.60 -13.60
CA LYS A 154 -7.89 30.09 -14.78
C LYS A 154 -7.07 29.93 -16.05
N GLU A 155 -5.79 30.33 -16.00
CA GLU A 155 -4.86 30.21 -17.12
C GLU A 155 -4.68 28.75 -17.56
N ASN A 156 -4.71 27.82 -16.60
CA ASN A 156 -4.47 26.40 -16.83
C ASN A 156 -5.74 25.53 -16.86
N SER A 157 -6.94 26.13 -16.81
CA SER A 157 -8.23 25.41 -16.81
C SER A 157 -8.34 24.31 -15.74
N ILE A 158 -7.93 24.65 -14.51
CA ILE A 158 -7.90 23.77 -13.34
C ILE A 158 -9.12 24.06 -12.46
N ASN A 159 -9.87 23.02 -12.09
CA ASN A 159 -10.97 23.14 -11.14
C ASN A 159 -10.45 23.02 -9.71
N TYR A 160 -11.11 23.73 -8.78
CA TYR A 160 -10.83 23.66 -7.35
C TYR A 160 -12.04 23.12 -6.57
N TYR A 161 -11.79 22.21 -5.63
CA TYR A 161 -12.81 21.67 -4.73
C TYR A 161 -12.50 22.02 -3.27
N VAL A 162 -13.49 22.57 -2.57
CA VAL A 162 -13.40 22.77 -1.12
C VAL A 162 -13.74 21.45 -0.43
N VAL A 163 -12.80 20.94 0.37
CA VAL A 163 -12.91 19.66 1.09
C VAL A 163 -12.66 19.90 2.57
N ASN A 164 -13.70 19.81 3.38
CA ASN A 164 -13.68 20.18 4.79
C ASN A 164 -13.78 18.99 5.76
N SER A 165 -13.93 17.77 5.23
CA SER A 165 -14.18 16.57 6.02
C SER A 165 -13.78 15.30 5.26
N ASN A 166 -13.56 14.20 5.99
CA ASN A 166 -13.30 12.90 5.38
C ASN A 166 -14.45 12.45 4.45
N SER A 167 -15.70 12.78 4.79
CA SER A 167 -16.87 12.47 3.97
C SER A 167 -16.84 13.19 2.62
N THR A 168 -16.54 14.50 2.62
CA THR A 168 -16.43 15.27 1.36
C THR A 168 -15.25 14.79 0.51
N MET A 169 -14.12 14.47 1.14
CA MET A 169 -12.95 13.92 0.44
C MET A 169 -13.25 12.56 -0.18
N LYS A 170 -13.90 11.68 0.59
CA LYS A 170 -14.33 10.35 0.13
C LYS A 170 -15.24 10.45 -1.09
N ASN A 171 -16.25 11.32 -1.05
CA ASN A 171 -17.19 11.51 -2.16
C ASN A 171 -16.49 12.06 -3.41
N LEU A 172 -15.57 13.03 -3.24
CA LEU A 172 -14.75 13.55 -4.33
C LEU A 172 -13.93 12.43 -4.98
N LEU A 173 -13.15 11.68 -4.20
CA LEU A 173 -12.34 10.59 -4.72
C LEU A 173 -13.19 9.53 -5.43
N ILE A 174 -14.30 9.08 -4.83
CA ILE A 174 -15.18 8.08 -5.47
C ILE A 174 -15.70 8.59 -6.82
N THR A 175 -16.08 9.87 -6.90
CA THR A 175 -16.55 10.49 -8.15
C THR A 175 -15.45 10.47 -9.21
N LEU A 176 -14.24 10.92 -8.85
CA LEU A 176 -13.09 10.97 -9.77
C LEU A 176 -12.62 9.58 -10.20
N PHE A 177 -12.58 8.63 -9.27
CA PHE A 177 -12.19 7.24 -9.48
C PHE A 177 -13.17 6.48 -10.38
N ASN A 178 -14.46 6.82 -10.36
CA ASN A 178 -15.42 6.24 -11.30
C ASN A 178 -15.27 6.76 -12.73
N ASN A 179 -14.54 7.87 -12.95
CA ASN A 179 -14.19 8.31 -14.29
C ASN A 179 -13.09 7.41 -14.87
N LYS A 180 -13.46 6.56 -15.84
CA LYS A 180 -12.57 5.58 -16.47
C LYS A 180 -11.62 6.16 -17.52
N GLU A 181 -11.64 7.47 -17.74
CA GLU A 181 -10.78 8.15 -18.72
C GLU A 181 -9.29 8.04 -18.38
N TYR A 182 -8.93 7.97 -17.10
CA TYR A 182 -7.55 8.00 -16.64
C TYR A 182 -7.02 6.60 -16.37
N ASP A 183 -5.77 6.35 -16.74
CA ASP A 183 -5.07 5.09 -16.46
C ASP A 183 -4.41 5.13 -15.07
N TYR A 184 -4.06 6.33 -14.61
CA TYR A 184 -3.43 6.57 -13.32
C TYR A 184 -3.99 7.82 -12.62
N TYR A 185 -3.90 7.82 -11.29
CA TYR A 185 -4.31 8.90 -10.41
C TYR A 185 -3.12 9.27 -9.53
N PHE A 186 -2.58 10.47 -9.72
CA PHE A 186 -1.52 11.03 -8.89
C PHE A 186 -2.17 11.92 -7.84
N LEU A 187 -2.15 11.49 -6.58
CA LEU A 187 -2.53 12.32 -5.45
C LEU A 187 -1.25 13.02 -4.98
N GLY A 188 -1.25 14.35 -4.94
CA GLY A 188 -0.12 15.16 -4.50
C GLY A 188 -0.51 16.10 -3.36
N ASP A 189 0.47 16.55 -2.58
CA ASP A 189 0.25 17.46 -1.46
C ASP A 189 1.29 18.59 -1.48
N THR A 190 0.84 19.85 -1.50
CA THR A 190 1.76 20.99 -1.58
C THR A 190 2.60 21.20 -0.32
N SER A 191 2.33 20.48 0.77
CA SER A 191 3.24 20.39 1.93
C SER A 191 4.50 19.56 1.66
N GLN A 192 4.65 19.02 0.45
CA GLN A 192 5.78 18.20 0.02
C GLN A 192 6.45 18.85 -1.20
N MET A 193 7.77 18.98 -1.15
CA MET A 193 8.59 19.44 -2.27
C MET A 193 9.07 18.22 -3.06
N ILE A 194 8.59 18.05 -4.29
CA ILE A 194 9.02 17.02 -5.22
C ILE A 194 10.14 17.56 -6.09
N THR A 195 11.38 17.33 -5.69
CA THR A 195 12.56 17.82 -6.43
C THR A 195 12.86 17.02 -7.68
N ASP A 196 12.41 15.77 -7.73
CA ASP A 196 12.55 14.90 -8.89
C ASP A 196 11.44 15.18 -9.90
N VAL A 197 11.79 15.87 -10.99
CA VAL A 197 10.85 16.23 -12.06
C VAL A 197 10.31 15.01 -12.82
N ASP A 198 10.99 13.86 -12.76
CA ASP A 198 10.60 12.63 -13.45
C ASP A 198 9.84 11.66 -12.53
N LEU A 199 9.47 12.07 -11.30
CA LEU A 199 8.82 11.21 -10.31
C LEU A 199 7.59 10.51 -10.90
N THR A 200 6.75 11.23 -11.64
CA THR A 200 5.52 10.66 -12.22
C THR A 200 5.82 9.43 -13.10
N MET A 201 6.80 9.55 -14.01
CA MET A 201 7.23 8.45 -14.88
C MET A 201 7.85 7.32 -14.06
N LYS A 202 8.67 7.64 -13.06
CA LYS A 202 9.31 6.65 -12.19
C LYS A 202 8.28 5.83 -11.41
N LEU A 203 7.24 6.45 -10.84
CA LEU A 203 6.17 5.74 -10.12
C LEU A 203 5.38 4.81 -11.04
N ILE A 204 5.02 5.28 -12.25
CA ILE A 204 4.33 4.47 -13.27
C ILE A 204 5.17 3.23 -13.63
N SER A 205 6.45 3.45 -13.98
CA SER A 205 7.39 2.42 -14.42
C SER A 205 7.67 1.31 -13.40
N THR A 206 7.28 1.47 -12.14
CA THR A 206 7.35 0.40 -11.14
C THR A 206 6.34 -0.73 -11.40
N GLY A 207 5.28 -0.46 -12.16
CA GLY A 207 4.16 -1.37 -12.39
C GLY A 207 3.36 -1.70 -11.12
N LYS A 208 3.45 -0.87 -10.08
CA LYS A 208 2.72 -1.05 -8.82
C LYS A 208 1.36 -0.36 -8.88
N SER A 209 0.34 -1.02 -8.31
CA SER A 209 -1.03 -0.50 -8.29
C SER A 209 -1.22 0.71 -7.36
N VAL A 210 -0.51 0.75 -6.24
CA VAL A 210 -0.52 1.85 -5.27
C VAL A 210 0.92 2.03 -4.79
N ILE A 211 1.52 3.18 -5.06
CA ILE A 211 2.94 3.43 -4.76
C ILE A 211 3.20 4.88 -4.39
N ALA A 212 3.87 5.11 -3.26
CA ALA A 212 4.28 6.41 -2.77
C ALA A 212 5.82 6.55 -2.83
N PRO A 213 6.36 7.73 -3.18
CA PRO A 213 7.78 8.01 -2.96
C PRO A 213 8.07 8.17 -1.46
N MET A 214 9.24 7.70 -1.02
CA MET A 214 9.74 8.02 0.32
C MET A 214 10.25 9.47 0.36
N LEU A 215 9.70 10.27 1.27
CA LEU A 215 10.08 11.65 1.51
C LEU A 215 10.46 11.84 2.99
N LEU A 216 11.51 12.62 3.23
CA LEU A 216 11.97 13.04 4.56
C LEU A 216 11.91 14.56 4.69
N GLY A 217 11.67 15.07 5.89
CA GLY A 217 11.92 16.47 6.20
C GLY A 217 11.89 16.71 7.71
N ASN A 218 12.84 17.48 8.24
CA ASN A 218 12.93 17.84 9.66
C ASN A 218 12.81 16.65 10.63
N GLY A 219 13.43 15.50 10.30
CA GLY A 219 13.36 14.27 11.11
C GLY A 219 12.02 13.53 11.06
N LYS A 220 11.09 13.93 10.17
CA LYS A 220 9.80 13.28 9.93
C LYS A 220 9.79 12.53 8.59
N THR A 221 8.88 11.58 8.48
CA THR A 221 8.69 10.73 7.30
C THR A 221 7.26 10.86 6.77
N ASN A 222 7.06 10.48 5.51
CA ASN A 222 5.72 10.40 4.91
C ASN A 222 5.13 8.98 4.94
N PHE A 223 5.62 8.10 5.82
CA PHE A 223 5.13 6.73 5.91
C PHE A 223 5.34 6.13 7.30
N TRP A 224 4.51 5.16 7.65
CA TRP A 224 4.74 4.27 8.77
C TRP A 224 5.09 2.88 8.23
N SER A 225 6.04 2.19 8.87
CA SER A 225 6.54 0.90 8.40
C SER A 225 5.86 -0.30 9.05
N ASP A 226 5.08 -0.10 10.12
CA ASP A 226 4.45 -1.20 10.85
C ASP A 226 3.12 -0.82 11.52
N LEU A 227 2.45 -1.81 12.10
CA LEU A 227 1.22 -1.69 12.89
C LEU A 227 1.42 -2.29 14.28
N GLN A 228 0.89 -1.62 15.29
CA GLN A 228 0.72 -2.19 16.63
C GLN A 228 -0.44 -3.21 16.63
N PRO A 229 -0.56 -4.09 17.66
CA PRO A 229 -1.66 -5.06 17.75
C PRO A 229 -3.08 -4.43 17.76
N ASN A 230 -3.18 -3.18 18.19
CA ASN A 230 -4.43 -2.39 18.13
C ASN A 230 -4.66 -1.69 16.77
N ASN A 231 -3.89 -2.05 15.74
CA ASN A 231 -3.87 -1.45 14.40
C ASN A 231 -3.49 0.04 14.34
N PHE A 232 -2.81 0.57 15.36
CA PHE A 232 -2.22 1.91 15.27
C PHE A 232 -0.90 1.85 14.48
N PHE A 233 -0.71 2.82 13.59
CA PHE A 233 0.52 2.92 12.80
C PHE A 233 1.74 3.20 13.67
N THR A 234 2.84 2.49 13.41
CA THR A 234 4.07 2.58 14.18
C THR A 234 5.31 2.40 13.31
N VAL A 235 6.46 2.66 13.92
CA VAL A 235 7.80 2.41 13.39
C VAL A 235 8.15 0.94 13.66
N GLY A 236 8.67 0.26 12.64
CA GLY A 236 9.10 -1.14 12.68
C GLY A 236 10.61 -1.24 12.85
N TRP A 237 11.12 -2.45 13.12
CA TRP A 237 12.56 -2.70 13.35
C TRP A 237 13.47 -2.32 12.17
N ASP A 238 12.93 -2.30 10.96
CA ASP A 238 13.60 -2.03 9.68
C ASP A 238 13.45 -0.58 9.22
N HIS A 239 12.76 0.26 9.99
CA HIS A 239 12.41 1.62 9.58
C HIS A 239 13.64 2.47 9.29
N ASP A 240 14.61 2.49 10.19
CA ASP A 240 15.81 3.34 10.06
C ASP A 240 16.67 2.89 8.87
N ASP A 241 16.74 1.59 8.60
CA ASP A 241 17.49 1.06 7.45
C ASP A 241 16.83 1.44 6.10
N ILE A 242 15.50 1.49 6.06
CA ILE A 242 14.73 1.99 4.90
C ILE A 242 14.90 3.52 4.78
N LEU A 243 14.79 4.24 5.90
CA LEU A 243 14.85 5.69 6.02
C LEU A 243 16.19 6.25 5.54
N GLU A 244 17.28 5.70 6.06
CA GLU A 244 18.66 6.07 5.74
C GLU A 244 19.11 5.48 4.39
N ARG A 245 18.22 4.77 3.69
CA ARG A 245 18.49 4.08 2.42
C ARG A 245 19.70 3.14 2.49
N LYS A 246 19.98 2.56 3.68
CA LYS A 246 20.92 1.44 3.82
C LYS A 246 20.45 0.24 3.00
N ILE A 247 19.13 0.07 2.93
CA ILE A 247 18.49 -0.87 2.03
C ILE A 247 17.55 -0.11 1.09
N LYS A 248 17.76 -0.27 -0.21
CA LYS A 248 17.00 0.41 -1.27
C LYS A 248 16.09 -0.57 -1.99
N GLY A 249 14.88 -0.15 -2.31
CA GLY A 249 13.93 -0.98 -3.04
C GLY A 249 12.50 -0.43 -3.05
N ILE A 250 11.56 -1.36 -3.21
CA ILE A 250 10.12 -1.12 -3.10
C ILE A 250 9.58 -1.96 -1.95
N TRP A 251 8.92 -1.30 -1.01
CA TRP A 251 8.52 -1.86 0.28
C TRP A 251 7.01 -1.88 0.41
N TYR A 252 6.44 -2.97 0.91
CA TYR A 252 5.10 -2.95 1.48
C TYR A 252 5.13 -2.13 2.76
N VAL A 253 4.27 -1.12 2.84
CA VAL A 253 4.07 -0.30 4.04
C VAL A 253 2.59 -0.23 4.39
N PRO A 254 2.24 -0.15 5.68
CA PRO A 254 0.84 -0.03 6.10
C PRO A 254 0.23 1.34 5.80
N CYS A 255 1.03 2.41 5.75
CA CYS A 255 0.53 3.77 5.60
C CYS A 255 1.52 4.69 4.92
N PHE A 256 0.98 5.65 4.16
CA PHE A 256 1.70 6.77 3.58
C PHE A 256 0.98 8.07 3.93
N LYS A 257 1.63 9.21 3.69
CA LYS A 257 1.08 10.55 3.85
C LYS A 257 1.37 11.41 2.62
N GLY A 258 0.35 12.10 2.11
CA GLY A 258 0.44 12.98 0.94
C GLY A 258 0.60 12.23 -0.38
N THR A 259 1.77 12.35 -1.01
CA THR A 259 1.96 11.94 -2.41
C THR A 259 1.86 10.42 -2.63
N VAL A 260 1.01 10.00 -3.57
CA VAL A 260 0.87 8.59 -4.01
C VAL A 260 0.39 8.50 -5.45
N MET A 261 0.85 7.48 -6.17
CA MET A 261 0.36 7.08 -7.49
C MET A 261 -0.53 5.84 -7.37
N ILE A 262 -1.69 5.87 -8.02
CA ILE A 262 -2.68 4.79 -8.03
C ILE A 262 -3.01 4.41 -9.47
N SER A 263 -2.92 3.13 -9.82
CA SER A 263 -3.35 2.62 -11.13
C SER A 263 -4.86 2.37 -11.16
N ARG A 264 -5.51 2.66 -12.30
CA ARG A 264 -6.94 2.40 -12.54
C ARG A 264 -7.33 0.95 -12.22
N ASN A 265 -6.45 -0.02 -12.44
CA ASN A 265 -6.73 -1.43 -12.21
C ASN A 265 -7.12 -1.75 -10.76
N ARG A 266 -6.73 -0.90 -9.80
CA ARG A 266 -6.98 -1.10 -8.37
C ARG A 266 -8.17 -0.31 -7.83
N ILE A 267 -8.68 0.63 -8.61
CA ILE A 267 -9.76 1.53 -8.21
C ILE A 267 -11.02 0.80 -7.72
N PRO A 268 -11.51 -0.28 -8.35
CA PRO A 268 -12.70 -0.99 -7.85
C PRO A 268 -12.53 -1.50 -6.42
N ASP A 269 -11.34 -1.97 -6.05
CA ASP A 269 -11.05 -2.45 -4.70
C ASP A 269 -10.92 -1.30 -3.71
N ILE A 270 -10.34 -0.17 -4.14
CA ILE A 270 -10.20 1.05 -3.33
C ILE A 270 -11.58 1.64 -3.01
N ILE A 271 -12.47 1.74 -4.00
CA ILE A 271 -13.85 2.21 -3.76
C ILE A 271 -14.57 1.27 -2.78
N LYS A 272 -14.46 -0.05 -2.98
CA LYS A 272 -15.02 -1.07 -2.07
C LYS A 272 -14.44 -0.98 -0.65
N ALA A 273 -13.18 -0.57 -0.51
CA ALA A 273 -12.51 -0.35 0.76
C ALA A 273 -13.06 0.87 1.48
N MET A 274 -13.06 2.02 0.80
CA MET A 274 -13.58 3.27 1.34
C MET A 274 -15.06 3.17 1.71
N ASN A 275 -15.88 2.46 0.92
CA ASN A 275 -17.30 2.29 1.22
C ASN A 275 -17.56 1.39 2.44
N LYS A 276 -16.72 0.37 2.67
CA LYS A 276 -16.89 -0.54 3.82
C LYS A 276 -16.36 0.05 5.11
N TYR A 277 -15.31 0.87 5.05
CA TYR A 277 -14.69 1.46 6.22
C TYR A 277 -15.40 2.77 6.59
N SER A 278 -16.11 2.77 7.72
CA SER A 278 -16.80 3.94 8.26
C SER A 278 -15.85 4.98 8.86
N GLY A 279 -14.65 4.56 9.28
CA GLY A 279 -13.62 5.45 9.84
C GLY A 279 -13.95 6.00 11.22
N GLY A 280 -13.02 6.81 11.73
CA GLY A 280 -13.18 7.69 12.90
C GLY A 280 -12.75 9.13 12.55
N ASP A 281 -12.72 10.02 13.54
CA ASP A 281 -12.20 11.38 13.37
C ASP A 281 -10.67 11.36 13.34
N CYS A 282 -10.11 11.07 12.17
CA CYS A 282 -8.67 11.04 11.93
C CYS A 282 -8.31 11.75 10.63
N ASP A 283 -7.02 11.99 10.43
CA ASP A 283 -6.51 12.53 9.16
C ASP A 283 -6.88 11.61 7.98
N PHE A 284 -7.15 12.20 6.81
CA PHE A 284 -7.63 11.46 5.66
C PHE A 284 -6.64 10.39 5.17
N ASP A 285 -5.33 10.62 5.26
CA ASP A 285 -4.32 9.66 4.81
C ASP A 285 -4.30 8.41 5.72
N ILE A 286 -4.54 8.61 7.02
CA ILE A 286 -4.74 7.55 8.02
C ILE A 286 -6.02 6.77 7.70
N TYR A 287 -7.14 7.48 7.47
CA TYR A 287 -8.41 6.87 7.08
C TYR A 287 -8.26 6.03 5.81
N PHE A 288 -7.64 6.60 4.79
CA PHE A 288 -7.46 5.98 3.48
C PHE A 288 -6.59 4.74 3.57
N SER A 289 -5.41 4.84 4.20
CA SER A 289 -4.51 3.70 4.39
C SER A 289 -5.16 2.57 5.20
N THR A 290 -5.91 2.91 6.25
CA THR A 290 -6.64 1.92 7.05
C THR A 290 -7.71 1.21 6.23
N ALA A 291 -8.47 1.95 5.41
CA ALA A 291 -9.46 1.35 4.52
C ALA A 291 -8.81 0.34 3.56
N LEU A 292 -7.67 0.68 2.97
CA LEU A 292 -6.92 -0.20 2.07
C LEU A 292 -6.46 -1.49 2.77
N ILE A 293 -5.90 -1.39 3.98
CA ILE A 293 -5.48 -2.55 4.78
C ILE A 293 -6.64 -3.51 5.06
N VAL A 294 -7.80 -2.98 5.47
CA VAL A 294 -9.00 -3.78 5.78
C VAL A 294 -9.51 -4.57 4.56
N ARG A 295 -9.14 -4.17 3.35
CA ARG A 295 -9.45 -4.88 2.10
C ARG A 295 -8.24 -5.56 1.45
N TYR A 296 -7.10 -5.63 2.14
CA TYR A 296 -5.88 -6.23 1.63
C TYR A 296 -5.38 -5.60 0.31
N VAL A 297 -5.60 -4.29 0.17
CA VAL A 297 -5.02 -3.50 -0.92
C VAL A 297 -3.63 -3.03 -0.47
N PHE A 298 -2.59 -3.58 -1.09
CA PHE A 298 -1.21 -3.30 -0.73
C PHE A 298 -0.77 -1.90 -1.17
N ILE A 299 -0.20 -1.15 -0.22
CA ILE A 299 0.49 0.11 -0.46
C ILE A 299 1.98 -0.20 -0.59
N HIS A 300 2.62 0.40 -1.59
CA HIS A 300 4.06 0.31 -1.78
C HIS A 300 4.73 1.65 -1.50
N LEU A 301 5.96 1.61 -1.00
CA LEU A 301 6.85 2.75 -0.84
C LEU A 301 8.10 2.51 -1.68
N ILE A 302 8.61 3.51 -2.39
CA ILE A 302 9.88 3.43 -3.11
C ILE A 302 10.92 4.35 -2.48
N ASN A 303 12.12 3.83 -2.20
CA ASN A 303 13.24 4.59 -1.62
C ASN A 303 14.56 4.45 -2.40
N ILE A 304 14.51 4.03 -3.67
CA ILE A 304 15.70 3.84 -4.52
C ILE A 304 16.50 5.14 -4.68
N GLU A 305 15.79 6.26 -4.86
CA GLU A 305 16.35 7.60 -5.09
C GLU A 305 15.80 8.62 -4.07
N GLU A 306 16.28 9.85 -4.18
CA GLU A 306 15.73 11.02 -3.50
C GLU A 306 14.74 11.74 -4.41
N TYR A 307 13.46 11.64 -4.07
CA TYR A 307 12.37 12.19 -4.89
C TYR A 307 11.98 13.61 -4.48
N GLY A 308 12.39 14.03 -3.29
CA GLY A 308 11.91 15.25 -2.65
C GLY A 308 11.99 15.19 -1.13
N TYR A 309 11.35 16.16 -0.49
CA TYR A 309 11.34 16.32 0.96
C TYR A 309 10.03 16.91 1.50
N LEU A 310 9.82 16.80 2.81
CA LEU A 310 8.68 17.40 3.52
C LEU A 310 9.00 18.85 3.93
N LEU A 311 8.04 19.77 3.80
CA LEU A 311 8.25 21.18 4.13
C LEU A 311 8.08 21.52 5.63
N PHE A 312 7.55 20.60 6.44
CA PHE A 312 7.11 20.82 7.84
C PHE A 312 7.90 20.04 8.90
#